data_AF-A0A2M7H5S2-F1
#
_entry.id   AF-A0A2M7H5S2-F1
#
_cell.length_a   1.000
_cell.length_b   1.000
_cell.length_c   1.000
_cell.angle_alpha   90.00
_cell.angle_beta   90.00
_cell.angle_gamma   90.00
#
_symmetry.space_group_name_H-M   'P 1'
#
loop_
_entity.id
_entity.type
_entity.pdbx_description
1 polymer ?
#
loop_
_entity_poly.entity_id
_entity_poly.type
_entity_poly.pdbx_seq_one_letter_code
_entity_poly.pdbx_strand_id
1 'polypeptide(L)'
;KIVIACHFERAGVAIATKLGADPSRVQDSMMRTMGDSGAGYPLVLLVAALEEAKPGDKILVVSYGNGSDALFLQVTDQIEKVRDNKGIKKWLARKKMLDNYDKYLAFREEIPMDKGFRGEESSSTQISALWRGRKSFLGLWGSRCKKCGTPIYPIQRVCVNPDCGAIDEMEDYCFADRKGTLFTYTADLLAYSINPPAIYGVLDFEGGGRFWFDIADCAPELLKVGMPMEMTFRIKYVEHGRGVSTYSWKAAPVME
;
A
#
# COMPACT_ATOMS: atom_id res chain seq x y z
N LYS A 1 11.45 15.00 -19.29
CA LYS A 1 11.86 13.60 -19.06
C LYS A 1 11.00 12.66 -19.90
N ILE A 2 11.51 11.48 -20.27
CA ILE A 2 10.77 10.51 -21.07
C ILE A 2 10.72 9.19 -20.32
N VAL A 3 9.52 8.71 -20.04
CA VAL A 3 9.23 7.43 -19.40
C VAL A 3 8.71 6.49 -20.48
N ILE A 4 9.44 5.40 -20.72
CA ILE A 4 9.02 4.35 -21.66
C ILE A 4 8.93 3.06 -20.86
N ALA A 5 7.71 2.60 -20.60
CA ALA A 5 7.46 1.34 -19.93
C ALA A 5 7.68 0.19 -20.93
N CYS A 6 8.94 -0.17 -21.13
CA CYS A 6 9.36 -1.28 -21.98
C CYS A 6 10.26 -2.21 -21.18
N HIS A 7 9.96 -3.51 -21.21
CA HIS A 7 10.73 -4.53 -20.50
C HIS A 7 12.16 -4.67 -20.98
N PHE A 8 12.40 -4.29 -22.24
CA PHE A 8 13.71 -4.35 -22.87
C PHE A 8 14.37 -2.97 -22.88
N GLU A 9 15.32 -2.74 -21.97
CA GLU A 9 16.04 -1.46 -21.80
C GLU A 9 16.54 -0.88 -23.14
N ARG A 10 17.16 -1.72 -23.98
CA ARG A 10 17.67 -1.32 -25.30
C ARG A 10 16.58 -0.86 -26.26
N ALA A 11 15.42 -1.50 -26.23
CA ALA A 11 14.29 -1.12 -27.08
C ALA A 11 13.71 0.23 -26.64
N GLY A 12 13.59 0.46 -25.32
CA GLY A 12 13.19 1.75 -24.77
C GLY A 12 14.09 2.89 -25.24
N VAL A 13 15.41 2.72 -25.17
CA VAL A 13 16.38 3.72 -25.67
C VAL A 13 16.25 3.91 -27.18
N ALA A 14 16.12 2.84 -27.96
CA ALA A 14 15.96 2.94 -29.42
C ALA A 14 14.67 3.70 -29.82
N ILE A 15 13.58 3.53 -29.07
CA ILE A 15 12.33 4.29 -29.27
C ILE A 15 12.59 5.77 -28.99
N ALA A 16 13.25 6.12 -27.89
CA ALA A 16 13.58 7.51 -27.58
C ALA A 16 14.44 8.18 -28.68
N THR A 17 15.44 7.47 -29.20
CA THR A 17 16.26 7.95 -30.31
C THR A 17 15.44 8.18 -31.58
N LYS A 18 14.51 7.27 -31.91
CA LYS A 18 13.60 7.43 -33.06
C LYS A 18 12.64 8.62 -32.90
N LEU A 19 12.26 8.96 -31.67
CA LEU A 19 11.45 10.13 -31.35
C LEU A 19 12.26 11.44 -31.40
N GLY A 20 13.56 11.39 -31.71
CA GLY A 20 14.44 12.55 -31.75
C GLY A 20 14.80 13.08 -30.36
N ALA A 21 14.63 12.27 -29.31
CA ALA A 21 14.97 12.64 -27.95
C ALA A 21 16.39 12.23 -27.58
N ASP A 22 17.00 13.03 -26.71
CA ASP A 22 18.28 12.67 -26.06
C ASP A 22 18.09 11.44 -25.15
N PRO A 23 18.84 10.33 -25.38
CA PRO A 23 18.79 9.13 -24.55
C PRO A 23 19.03 9.40 -23.06
N SER A 24 19.78 10.44 -22.70
CA SER A 24 20.04 10.82 -21.30
C SER A 24 18.77 11.25 -20.54
N ARG A 25 17.72 11.62 -21.27
CA ARG A 25 16.43 12.06 -20.71
C ARG A 25 15.45 10.92 -20.48
N VAL A 26 15.82 9.69 -20.85
CA VAL A 26 15.03 8.48 -20.62
C VAL A 26 15.15 8.08 -19.15
N GLN A 27 14.02 7.88 -18.49
CA GLN A 27 13.97 7.39 -17.12
C GLN A 27 14.54 5.97 -17.04
N ASP A 28 15.31 5.67 -15.99
CA ASP A 28 15.78 4.31 -15.71
C ASP A 28 14.58 3.34 -15.65
N SER A 29 14.70 2.22 -16.36
CA SER A 29 13.68 1.17 -16.38
C SER A 29 13.48 0.53 -15.01
N MET A 30 14.48 0.58 -14.12
CA MET A 30 14.46 -0.11 -12.83
C MET A 30 14.22 -1.63 -12.95
N MET A 31 14.35 -2.22 -14.16
CA MET A 31 14.07 -3.63 -14.41
C MET A 31 14.99 -4.54 -13.57
N ARG A 32 16.24 -4.13 -13.37
CA ARG A 32 17.21 -4.86 -12.55
C ARG A 32 16.97 -4.75 -11.05
N THR A 33 16.30 -3.69 -10.60
CA THR A 33 16.14 -3.38 -9.16
C THR A 33 14.79 -3.75 -8.61
N MET A 34 13.74 -3.64 -9.43
CA MET A 34 12.34 -3.88 -9.08
C MET A 34 11.72 -5.03 -9.89
N GLY A 35 12.17 -5.23 -11.12
CA GLY A 35 11.53 -6.13 -12.08
C GLY A 35 10.30 -5.50 -12.75
N ASP A 36 9.48 -6.36 -13.35
CA ASP A 36 8.24 -5.98 -14.01
C ASP A 36 7.05 -5.99 -13.04
N SER A 37 6.44 -4.82 -12.84
CA SER A 37 5.23 -4.65 -12.03
C SER A 37 3.93 -4.72 -12.86
N GLY A 38 4.00 -5.22 -14.10
CA GLY A 38 2.85 -5.42 -14.99
C GLY A 38 2.15 -4.10 -15.33
N ALA A 39 0.82 -4.07 -15.21
CA ALA A 39 0.01 -2.90 -15.57
C ALA A 39 0.38 -1.62 -14.79
N GLY A 40 0.95 -1.74 -13.59
CA GLY A 40 1.40 -0.60 -12.78
C GLY A 40 2.74 -0.01 -13.22
N TYR A 41 3.50 -0.70 -14.09
CA TYR A 41 4.87 -0.33 -14.42
C TYR A 41 5.05 1.10 -14.98
N PRO A 42 4.23 1.58 -15.94
CA PRO A 42 4.34 2.96 -16.41
C PRO A 42 4.14 4.01 -15.31
N LEU A 43 3.24 3.75 -14.36
CA LEU A 43 2.95 4.66 -13.25
C LEU A 43 4.07 4.68 -12.22
N VAL A 44 4.70 3.53 -11.96
CA VAL A 44 5.89 3.45 -11.11
C VAL A 44 7.04 4.25 -11.70
N LEU A 45 7.31 4.09 -13.00
CA LEU A 45 8.34 4.87 -13.68
C LEU A 45 8.01 6.38 -13.71
N LEU A 46 6.73 6.75 -13.83
CA LEU A 46 6.28 8.13 -13.72
C LEU A 46 6.59 8.72 -12.33
N VAL A 47 6.30 7.99 -11.24
CA VAL A 47 6.64 8.45 -9.89
C VAL A 47 8.15 8.63 -9.74
N ALA A 48 8.96 7.68 -10.23
CA ALA A 48 10.42 7.80 -10.20
C ALA A 48 10.93 9.02 -11.01
N ALA A 49 10.27 9.36 -12.12
CA ALA A 49 10.57 10.57 -12.87
C ALA A 49 10.17 11.85 -12.11
N LEU A 50 9.03 11.84 -11.43
CA LEU A 50 8.52 12.96 -10.64
C LEU A 50 9.39 13.26 -9.40
N GLU A 51 10.01 12.25 -8.79
CA GLU A 51 10.94 12.44 -7.66
C GLU A 51 12.12 13.37 -7.98
N GLU A 52 12.50 13.46 -9.26
CA GLU A 52 13.64 14.27 -9.73
C GLU A 52 13.20 15.52 -10.52
N ALA A 53 11.90 15.67 -10.76
CA ALA A 53 11.37 16.73 -11.60
C ALA A 53 11.26 18.07 -10.86
N LYS A 54 11.26 19.15 -11.64
CA LYS A 54 11.06 20.53 -11.17
C LYS A 54 9.77 21.11 -11.77
N PRO A 55 9.18 22.14 -11.14
CA PRO A 55 8.05 22.86 -11.71
C PRO A 55 8.37 23.33 -13.15
N GLY A 56 7.42 23.10 -14.07
CA GLY A 56 7.58 23.41 -15.50
C GLY A 56 8.19 22.28 -16.34
N ASP A 57 8.78 21.25 -15.73
CA ASP A 57 9.27 20.10 -16.48
C ASP A 57 8.14 19.39 -17.23
N LYS A 58 8.44 18.93 -18.44
CA LYS A 58 7.51 18.14 -19.26
C LYS A 58 7.91 16.67 -19.20
N ILE A 59 6.94 15.80 -18.91
CA ILE A 59 7.13 14.36 -18.82
C ILE A 59 6.24 13.69 -19.86
N LEU A 60 6.86 12.94 -20.78
CA LEU A 60 6.15 12.04 -21.69
C LEU A 60 6.19 10.64 -21.08
N VAL A 61 5.04 10.03 -20.86
CA VAL A 61 4.90 8.63 -20.41
C VAL A 61 4.31 7.83 -21.56
N VAL A 62 5.00 6.77 -21.95
CA VAL A 62 4.54 5.86 -23.00
C VAL A 62 4.47 4.45 -22.40
N SER A 63 3.30 3.84 -22.49
CA SER A 63 3.08 2.44 -22.14
C SER A 63 2.99 1.58 -23.41
N TYR A 64 3.37 0.32 -23.28
CA TYR A 64 3.22 -0.68 -24.32
C TYR A 64 2.73 -2.00 -23.69
N GLY A 65 1.73 -2.62 -24.33
CA GLY A 65 1.08 -3.86 -23.88
C GLY A 65 0.10 -4.37 -24.94
N ASN A 66 -1.16 -4.62 -24.56
CA ASN A 66 -2.27 -4.88 -25.51
C ASN A 66 -2.74 -3.57 -26.18
N GLY A 67 -1.81 -2.83 -26.78
CA GLY A 67 -1.98 -1.46 -27.24
C GLY A 67 -0.85 -0.56 -26.75
N SER A 68 -1.01 0.74 -26.95
CA SER A 68 -0.08 1.76 -26.46
C SER A 68 -0.83 3.00 -26.03
N ASP A 69 -0.52 3.49 -24.83
CA ASP A 69 -1.00 4.79 -24.36
C ASP A 69 0.17 5.76 -24.25
N ALA A 70 -0.11 7.03 -24.53
CA ALA A 70 0.85 8.11 -24.36
C ALA A 70 0.20 9.25 -23.55
N LEU A 71 0.85 9.62 -22.45
CA LEU A 71 0.45 10.73 -21.60
C LEU A 71 1.55 11.80 -21.64
N PHE A 72 1.17 13.04 -21.92
CA PHE A 72 2.07 14.18 -21.87
C PHE A 72 1.67 15.10 -20.73
N LEU A 73 2.54 15.19 -19.72
CA LEU A 73 2.27 15.87 -18.47
C LEU A 73 3.23 17.04 -18.30
N GLN A 74 2.74 18.12 -17.69
CA GLN A 74 3.56 19.21 -17.21
C GLN A 74 3.54 19.23 -15.68
N VAL A 75 4.71 19.25 -15.08
CA VAL A 75 4.88 19.31 -13.62
C VAL A 75 4.51 20.70 -13.14
N THR A 76 3.63 20.78 -12.14
CA THR A 76 3.20 22.02 -11.51
C THR A 76 4.04 22.33 -10.28
N ASP A 77 3.87 23.53 -9.73
CA ASP A 77 4.43 23.96 -8.45
C ASP A 77 4.00 23.08 -7.25
N GLN A 78 2.87 22.37 -7.38
CA GLN A 78 2.36 21.46 -6.34
C GLN A 78 3.30 20.29 -6.05
N ILE A 79 4.25 19.99 -6.94
CA ILE A 79 5.26 18.95 -6.71
C ILE A 79 6.07 19.20 -5.42
N GLU A 80 6.29 20.47 -5.08
CA GLU A 80 7.06 20.84 -3.88
C GLU A 80 6.33 20.44 -2.58
N LYS A 81 5.00 20.34 -2.60
CA LYS A 81 4.20 19.93 -1.42
C LYS A 81 4.25 18.43 -1.14
N VAL A 82 4.67 17.62 -2.11
CA VAL A 82 4.65 16.16 -2.03
C VAL A 82 6.05 15.54 -2.16
N ARG A 83 7.09 16.37 -2.23
CA ARG A 83 8.48 15.96 -2.46
C ARG A 83 9.02 15.06 -1.36
N ASP A 84 8.53 15.24 -0.13
CA ASP A 84 8.94 14.44 1.03
C ASP A 84 8.17 13.12 1.17
N ASN A 85 7.15 12.87 0.34
CA ASN A 85 6.40 11.62 0.37
C ASN A 85 7.30 10.40 0.08
N LYS A 86 6.78 9.20 0.35
CA LYS A 86 7.46 7.94 0.01
C LYS A 86 7.36 7.67 -1.49
N GLY A 87 8.31 8.19 -2.25
CA GLY A 87 8.51 7.83 -3.65
C GLY A 87 9.21 6.48 -3.83
N ILE A 88 9.52 6.13 -5.07
CA ILE A 88 10.02 4.79 -5.43
C ILE A 88 11.36 4.51 -4.77
N LYS A 89 12.25 5.51 -4.68
CA LYS A 89 13.55 5.33 -4.02
C LYS A 89 13.43 4.91 -2.56
N LYS A 90 12.53 5.55 -1.80
CA LYS A 90 12.29 5.23 -0.39
C LYS A 90 11.67 3.83 -0.24
N TRP A 91 10.75 3.44 -1.12
CA TRP A 91 10.18 2.08 -1.12
C TRP A 91 11.20 1.00 -1.48
N LEU A 92 12.07 1.26 -2.47
CA LEU A 92 13.13 0.33 -2.84
C LEU A 92 14.20 0.19 -1.74
N ALA A 93 14.47 1.25 -0.98
CA ALA A 93 15.35 1.18 0.19
C ALA A 93 14.72 0.37 1.34
N ARG A 94 13.38 0.40 1.46
CA ARG A 94 12.62 -0.36 2.47
C ARG A 94 12.45 -1.85 2.15
N LYS A 95 12.81 -2.31 0.96
CA LYS A 95 12.62 -3.71 0.57
C LYS A 95 13.41 -4.65 1.48
N LYS A 96 12.85 -5.85 1.70
CA LYS A 96 13.57 -6.95 2.32
C LYS A 96 13.86 -8.00 1.26
N MET A 97 15.12 -8.40 1.13
CA MET A 97 15.50 -9.51 0.28
C MET A 97 14.94 -10.81 0.86
N LEU A 98 14.35 -11.65 0.02
CA LEU A 98 13.96 -12.99 0.41
C LEU A 98 15.23 -13.82 0.63
N ASP A 99 15.25 -14.55 1.73
CA ASP A 99 16.34 -15.43 2.15
C ASP A 99 16.28 -16.81 1.49
N ASN A 100 15.13 -17.16 0.90
CA ASN A 100 14.86 -18.45 0.30
C ASN A 100 14.10 -18.29 -1.03
N TYR A 101 14.61 -18.94 -2.08
CA TYR A 101 13.98 -18.96 -3.40
C TYR A 101 12.63 -19.72 -3.40
N ASP A 102 12.47 -20.75 -2.57
CA ASP A 102 11.20 -21.48 -2.47
C ASP A 102 10.09 -20.61 -1.91
N LYS A 103 10.40 -19.66 -1.00
CA LYS A 103 9.44 -18.66 -0.54
C LYS A 103 8.99 -17.76 -1.69
N TYR A 104 9.91 -17.38 -2.58
CA TYR A 104 9.56 -16.62 -3.77
C TYR A 104 8.60 -17.43 -4.67
N LEU A 105 8.93 -18.69 -4.97
CA LEU A 105 8.07 -19.56 -5.77
C LEU A 105 6.69 -19.77 -5.13
N ALA A 106 6.63 -19.96 -3.82
CA ALA A 106 5.38 -20.12 -3.08
C ALA A 106 4.53 -18.84 -3.10
N PHE A 107 5.15 -17.66 -2.90
CA PHE A 107 4.44 -16.37 -2.94
C PHE A 107 3.94 -16.02 -4.35
N ARG A 108 4.61 -16.56 -5.37
CA ARG A 108 4.22 -16.47 -6.78
C ARG A 108 3.25 -17.58 -7.21
N GLU A 109 2.94 -18.51 -6.31
CA GLU A 109 2.06 -19.66 -6.56
C GLU A 109 2.56 -20.60 -7.68
N GLU A 110 3.88 -20.61 -7.93
CA GLU A 110 4.53 -21.48 -8.92
C GLU A 110 4.72 -22.91 -8.40
N ILE A 111 4.66 -23.09 -7.08
CA ILE A 111 4.69 -24.38 -6.41
C ILE A 111 3.50 -24.53 -5.47
N PRO A 112 2.93 -25.74 -5.32
CA PRO A 112 1.88 -25.97 -4.36
C PRO A 112 2.42 -25.82 -2.93
N MET A 113 1.72 -25.04 -2.11
CA MET A 113 2.01 -24.88 -0.69
C MET A 113 0.94 -25.63 0.12
N ASP A 114 1.38 -26.47 1.05
CA ASP A 114 0.47 -27.02 2.06
C ASP A 114 0.08 -25.89 3.01
N LYS A 115 -1.21 -25.53 2.99
CA LYS A 115 -1.77 -24.44 3.78
C LYS A 115 -2.26 -24.92 5.16
N GLY A 116 -2.30 -26.24 5.37
CA GLY A 116 -2.98 -26.89 6.49
C GLY A 116 -4.48 -26.59 6.54
N PHE A 117 -5.18 -27.24 7.47
CA PHE A 117 -6.63 -27.16 7.59
C PHE A 117 -7.17 -25.72 7.74
N ARG A 118 -6.44 -24.85 8.46
CA ARG A 118 -6.85 -23.44 8.66
C ARG A 118 -6.65 -22.56 7.42
N GLY A 119 -5.84 -22.99 6.46
CA GLY A 119 -5.65 -22.27 5.21
C GLY A 119 -6.51 -22.79 4.05
N GLU A 120 -7.25 -23.88 4.26
CA GLU A 120 -8.29 -24.36 3.34
C GLU A 120 -9.54 -23.48 3.37
N GLU A 121 -9.76 -22.75 4.46
CA GLU A 121 -10.89 -21.84 4.61
C GLU A 121 -10.74 -20.64 3.66
N SER A 122 -11.47 -20.66 2.56
CA SER A 122 -11.58 -19.52 1.64
C SER A 122 -12.59 -18.51 2.18
N SER A 123 -12.09 -17.45 2.80
CA SER A 123 -12.92 -16.29 3.18
C SER A 123 -13.48 -15.62 1.92
N SER A 124 -14.76 -15.82 1.64
CA SER A 124 -15.41 -15.17 0.48
C SER A 124 -15.66 -13.69 0.75
N THR A 125 -15.24 -12.87 -0.20
CA THR A 125 -15.41 -11.41 -0.06
C THR A 125 -16.88 -11.04 -0.23
N GLN A 126 -17.46 -10.47 0.82
CA GLN A 126 -18.85 -10.00 0.79
C GLN A 126 -18.93 -8.67 0.03
N ILE A 127 -19.00 -8.72 -1.31
CA ILE A 127 -18.92 -7.55 -2.20
C ILE A 127 -19.96 -6.47 -1.83
N SER A 128 -21.18 -6.86 -1.47
CA SER A 128 -22.22 -5.90 -1.08
C SER A 128 -21.90 -5.18 0.24
N ALA A 129 -21.32 -5.88 1.22
CA ALA A 129 -20.87 -5.29 2.48
C ALA A 129 -19.64 -4.41 2.26
N LEU A 130 -18.70 -4.85 1.42
CA LEU A 130 -17.56 -4.04 1.02
C LEU A 130 -18.01 -2.75 0.34
N TRP A 131 -18.96 -2.79 -0.59
CA TRP A 131 -19.46 -1.60 -1.27
C TRP A 131 -20.10 -0.59 -0.31
N ARG A 132 -20.95 -1.06 0.62
CA ARG A 132 -21.59 -0.20 1.63
C ARG A 132 -20.57 0.37 2.62
N GLY A 133 -19.61 -0.45 3.06
CA GLY A 133 -18.59 -0.09 4.03
C GLY A 133 -17.29 0.45 3.42
N ARG A 134 -17.23 0.70 2.11
CA ARG A 134 -15.97 0.98 1.37
C ARG A 134 -15.20 2.15 1.95
N LYS A 135 -15.91 3.14 2.50
CA LYS A 135 -15.31 4.30 3.14
C LYS A 135 -14.46 3.89 4.35
N SER A 136 -15.00 3.02 5.21
CA SER A 136 -14.26 2.46 6.35
C SER A 136 -13.20 1.45 5.90
N PHE A 137 -13.57 0.49 5.05
CA PHE A 137 -12.69 -0.64 4.71
C PHE A 137 -11.53 -0.26 3.77
N LEU A 138 -11.81 0.53 2.72
CA LEU A 138 -10.80 0.92 1.73
C LEU A 138 -10.15 2.26 2.05
N GLY A 139 -10.86 3.19 2.70
CA GLY A 139 -10.33 4.51 3.01
C GLY A 139 -9.89 4.73 4.47
N LEU A 140 -10.06 3.73 5.34
CA LEU A 140 -9.78 3.84 6.78
C LEU A 140 -10.45 5.05 7.47
N TRP A 141 -11.69 5.34 7.05
CA TRP A 141 -12.51 6.36 7.69
C TRP A 141 -13.25 5.78 8.88
N GLY A 142 -13.27 6.53 9.97
CA GLY A 142 -14.15 6.34 11.11
C GLY A 142 -14.97 7.60 11.38
N SER A 143 -15.43 7.73 12.62
CA SER A 143 -16.24 8.84 13.10
C SER A 143 -15.48 9.63 14.16
N ARG A 144 -15.68 10.94 14.25
CA ARG A 144 -15.34 11.76 15.41
C ARG A 144 -16.60 12.40 15.97
N CYS A 145 -16.80 12.31 17.28
CA CYS A 145 -17.94 12.96 17.93
C CYS A 145 -17.77 14.47 17.91
N LYS A 146 -18.77 15.20 17.40
CA LYS A 146 -18.76 16.68 17.37
C LYS A 146 -18.87 17.30 18.76
N LYS A 147 -19.49 16.60 19.71
CA LYS A 147 -19.72 17.09 21.08
C LYS A 147 -18.50 16.95 21.99
N CYS A 148 -17.84 15.79 22.00
CA CYS A 148 -16.72 15.51 22.91
C CYS A 148 -15.37 15.29 22.20
N GLY A 149 -15.35 15.30 20.86
CA GLY A 149 -14.13 15.14 20.08
C GLY A 149 -13.56 13.72 20.01
N THR A 150 -14.18 12.72 20.66
CA THR A 150 -13.67 11.33 20.67
C THR A 150 -13.71 10.72 19.26
N PRO A 151 -12.55 10.33 18.68
CA PRO A 151 -12.49 9.60 17.43
C PRO A 151 -12.68 8.09 17.64
N ILE A 152 -13.32 7.43 16.67
CA ILE A 152 -13.78 6.05 16.74
C ILE A 152 -13.61 5.42 15.37
N TYR A 153 -13.06 4.21 15.34
CA TYR A 153 -13.03 3.37 14.15
C TYR A 153 -13.60 1.98 14.48
N PRO A 154 -14.42 1.38 13.60
CA PRO A 154 -14.96 1.90 12.34
C PRO A 154 -16.00 3.03 12.51
N ILE A 155 -16.60 3.50 11.41
CA ILE A 155 -17.70 4.49 11.44
C ILE A 155 -18.83 4.00 12.36
N GLN A 156 -19.18 4.83 13.34
CA GLN A 156 -20.27 4.61 14.30
C GLN A 156 -21.22 5.81 14.32
N ARG A 157 -22.50 5.57 14.68
CA ARG A 157 -23.53 6.60 14.91
C ARG A 157 -23.61 7.06 16.36
N VAL A 158 -23.17 6.24 17.30
CA VAL A 158 -23.24 6.49 18.74
C VAL A 158 -21.84 6.71 19.28
N CYS A 159 -21.67 7.72 20.12
CA CYS A 159 -20.40 8.01 20.77
C CYS A 159 -20.05 6.89 21.74
N VAL A 160 -18.86 6.30 21.60
CA VAL A 160 -18.35 5.27 22.54
C VAL A 160 -17.84 5.86 23.85
N ASN A 161 -17.70 7.18 23.95
CA ASN A 161 -17.32 7.82 25.21
C ASN A 161 -18.49 7.69 26.20
N PRO A 162 -18.30 6.98 27.34
CA PRO A 162 -19.36 6.70 28.30
C PRO A 162 -19.98 7.98 28.91
N ASP A 163 -19.20 9.06 29.01
CA ASP A 163 -19.65 10.33 29.56
C ASP A 163 -20.42 11.19 28.54
N CYS A 164 -20.42 10.81 27.26
CA CYS A 164 -21.01 11.61 26.20
C CYS A 164 -22.33 11.03 25.65
N GLY A 165 -22.32 9.76 25.22
CA GLY A 165 -23.50 9.07 24.67
C GLY A 165 -24.20 9.75 23.48
N ALA A 166 -23.56 10.71 22.79
CA ALA A 166 -24.19 11.45 21.69
C ALA A 166 -24.53 10.51 20.52
N ILE A 167 -25.67 10.74 19.88
CA ILE A 167 -26.19 9.93 18.77
C ILE A 167 -26.34 10.83 17.54
N ASP A 168 -25.88 10.35 16.38
CA ASP A 168 -25.95 11.06 15.09
C ASP A 168 -25.22 12.42 15.03
N GLU A 169 -24.44 12.76 16.06
CA GLU A 169 -23.57 13.93 16.13
C GLU A 169 -22.12 13.60 15.80
N MET A 170 -21.91 12.87 14.70
CA MET A 170 -20.60 12.42 14.24
C MET A 170 -20.18 13.17 12.98
N GLU A 171 -18.88 13.37 12.82
CA GLU A 171 -18.25 13.79 11.56
C GLU A 171 -17.24 12.76 11.08
N ASP A 172 -16.95 12.78 9.78
CA ASP A 172 -15.98 11.90 9.17
C ASP A 172 -14.57 12.16 9.72
N TYR A 173 -13.87 11.08 10.07
CA TYR A 173 -12.51 11.17 10.58
C TYR A 173 -11.62 10.12 9.92
N CYS A 174 -10.65 10.57 9.12
CA CYS A 174 -9.72 9.67 8.44
C CYS A 174 -8.55 9.28 9.36
N PHE A 175 -8.27 7.98 9.44
CA PHE A 175 -7.13 7.42 10.17
C PHE A 175 -5.97 7.03 9.25
N ALA A 176 -6.14 7.07 7.92
CA ALA A 176 -5.17 6.57 6.94
C ALA A 176 -3.78 7.21 7.07
N ASP A 177 -3.73 8.53 7.28
CA ASP A 177 -2.47 9.28 7.37
C ASP A 177 -2.03 9.51 8.84
N ARG A 178 -2.72 8.90 9.80
CA ARG A 178 -2.40 9.05 11.22
C ARG A 178 -1.39 8.01 11.64
N LYS A 179 -0.39 8.45 12.40
CA LYS A 179 0.50 7.56 13.11
C LYS A 179 -0.23 6.96 14.31
N GLY A 180 0.24 5.80 14.74
CA GLY A 180 -0.21 5.18 15.97
C GLY A 180 0.95 4.58 16.74
N THR A 181 0.65 4.15 17.95
CA THR A 181 1.57 3.48 18.85
C THR A 181 1.08 2.05 19.07
N LEU A 182 1.98 1.08 18.98
CA LEU A 182 1.62 -0.32 19.21
C LEU A 182 1.28 -0.56 20.69
N PHE A 183 0.01 -0.77 21.01
CA PHE A 183 -0.46 -1.00 22.39
C PHE A 183 -0.17 -2.43 22.85
N THR A 184 -0.46 -3.42 22.00
CA THR A 184 -0.15 -4.84 22.25
C THR A 184 -0.11 -5.59 20.93
N TYR A 185 0.57 -6.72 20.87
CA TYR A 185 0.65 -7.56 19.67
C TYR A 185 0.81 -9.04 20.04
N THR A 186 0.59 -9.90 19.05
CA THR A 186 0.89 -11.32 19.13
C THR A 186 1.42 -11.83 17.80
N ALA A 187 2.19 -12.92 17.86
CA ALA A 187 2.67 -13.67 16.72
C ALA A 187 2.07 -15.08 16.76
N ASP A 188 1.06 -15.30 15.94
CA ASP A 188 0.24 -16.50 15.92
C ASP A 188 0.77 -17.51 14.89
N LEU A 189 1.23 -18.66 15.36
CA LEU A 189 1.72 -19.76 14.52
C LEU A 189 0.60 -20.71 14.07
N LEU A 190 -0.59 -20.62 14.67
CA LEU A 190 -1.74 -21.46 14.30
C LEU A 190 -2.57 -20.80 13.20
N ALA A 191 -2.71 -19.47 13.24
CA ALA A 191 -3.40 -18.75 12.18
C ALA A 191 -2.67 -18.88 10.84
N TYR A 192 -3.43 -19.14 9.78
CA TYR A 192 -2.87 -19.22 8.44
C TYR A 192 -2.35 -17.86 7.99
N SER A 193 -1.09 -17.84 7.55
CA SER A 193 -0.45 -16.73 6.85
C SER A 193 0.45 -17.32 5.79
N ILE A 194 0.49 -16.69 4.61
CA ILE A 194 1.44 -17.08 3.56
C ILE A 194 2.90 -16.93 4.02
N ASN A 195 3.14 -16.02 4.97
CA ASN A 195 4.42 -15.81 5.61
C ASN A 195 4.24 -15.93 7.13
N PRO A 196 4.29 -17.16 7.69
CA PRO A 196 4.09 -17.37 9.12
C PRO A 196 5.24 -16.77 9.95
N PRO A 197 4.99 -16.33 11.20
CA PRO A 197 3.69 -16.33 11.88
C PRO A 197 2.75 -15.21 11.38
N ALA A 198 1.45 -15.36 11.61
CA ALA A 198 0.49 -14.26 11.43
C ALA A 198 0.68 -13.26 12.58
N ILE A 199 1.00 -12.01 12.24
CA ILE A 199 1.26 -10.98 13.26
C ILE A 199 0.10 -9.98 13.24
N TYR A 200 -0.47 -9.72 14.41
CA TYR A 200 -1.52 -8.72 14.57
C TYR A 200 -1.46 -8.07 15.94
N GLY A 201 -2.00 -6.86 16.04
CA GLY A 201 -1.92 -6.08 17.26
C GLY A 201 -2.95 -4.96 17.31
N VAL A 202 -2.99 -4.30 18.46
CA VAL A 202 -3.87 -3.17 18.74
C VAL A 202 -3.04 -1.90 18.69
N LEU A 203 -3.54 -0.90 17.97
CA LEU A 203 -2.92 0.41 17.80
C LEU A 203 -3.69 1.48 18.54
N ASP A 204 -2.96 2.39 19.18
CA ASP A 204 -3.46 3.67 19.67
C ASP A 204 -3.10 4.77 18.68
N PHE A 205 -4.08 5.43 18.07
CA PHE A 205 -3.81 6.49 17.11
C PHE A 205 -3.50 7.84 17.76
N GLU A 206 -2.66 8.63 17.11
CA GLU A 206 -2.48 10.04 17.44
C GLU A 206 -3.79 10.81 17.28
N GLY A 207 -4.20 11.51 18.34
CA GLY A 207 -5.50 12.17 18.42
C GLY A 207 -6.62 11.30 18.99
N GLY A 208 -6.33 10.03 19.31
CA GLY A 208 -7.23 9.08 19.95
C GLY A 208 -7.80 8.04 18.99
N GLY A 209 -8.50 7.07 19.56
CA GLY A 209 -9.05 5.92 18.84
C GLY A 209 -8.10 4.73 18.93
N ARG A 210 -8.69 3.54 19.05
CA ARG A 210 -7.96 2.28 19.23
C ARG A 210 -8.59 1.20 18.37
N PHE A 211 -7.80 0.49 17.59
CA PHE A 211 -8.30 -0.63 16.81
C PHE A 211 -7.25 -1.70 16.54
N TRP A 212 -7.73 -2.90 16.21
CA TRP A 212 -6.91 -4.06 15.90
C TRP A 212 -6.59 -4.14 14.41
N PHE A 213 -5.33 -4.41 14.07
CA PHE A 213 -4.87 -4.58 12.69
C PHE A 213 -3.82 -5.70 12.58
N ASP A 214 -3.76 -6.33 11.41
CA ASP A 214 -2.61 -7.14 11.01
C ASP A 214 -1.37 -6.24 10.92
N ILE A 215 -0.21 -6.75 11.32
CA ILE A 215 1.07 -6.07 11.23
C ILE A 215 1.86 -6.61 10.03
N ALA A 216 2.42 -5.70 9.24
CA ALA A 216 3.23 -5.98 8.06
C ALA A 216 4.63 -5.38 8.20
N ASP A 217 5.53 -5.77 7.30
CA ASP A 217 6.88 -5.22 7.13
C ASP A 217 7.77 -5.26 8.39
N CYS A 218 7.55 -6.21 9.29
CA CYS A 218 8.37 -6.38 10.48
C CYS A 218 8.53 -7.86 10.83
N ALA A 219 9.71 -8.23 11.32
CA ALA A 219 9.91 -9.54 11.93
C ALA A 219 9.37 -9.53 13.38
N PRO A 220 8.76 -10.62 13.87
CA PRO A 220 8.19 -10.69 15.21
C PRO A 220 9.15 -10.25 16.32
N GLU A 221 10.44 -10.57 16.18
CA GLU A 221 11.49 -10.32 17.17
C GLU A 221 11.85 -8.85 17.29
N LEU A 222 11.53 -8.05 16.27
CA LEU A 222 11.82 -6.62 16.24
C LEU A 222 10.65 -5.79 16.81
N LEU A 223 9.46 -6.37 16.93
CA LEU A 223 8.29 -5.68 17.46
C LEU A 223 8.41 -5.45 18.96
N LYS A 224 7.95 -4.27 19.40
CA LYS A 224 7.93 -3.86 20.80
C LYS A 224 6.67 -3.04 21.08
N VAL A 225 6.06 -3.25 22.24
CA VAL A 225 5.00 -2.37 22.73
C VAL A 225 5.55 -0.95 22.86
N GLY A 226 4.76 0.04 22.45
CA GLY A 226 5.16 1.44 22.41
C GLY A 226 5.86 1.87 21.12
N MET A 227 6.12 0.96 20.17
CA MET A 227 6.76 1.31 18.89
C MET A 227 5.83 2.20 18.04
N PRO A 228 6.37 3.22 17.34
CA PRO A 228 5.61 4.01 16.38
C PRO A 228 5.27 3.20 15.14
N MET A 229 4.02 3.29 14.71
CA MET A 229 3.43 2.55 13.61
C MET A 229 2.71 3.51 12.66
N GLU A 230 2.62 3.09 11.41
CA GLU A 230 1.90 3.78 10.34
C GLU A 230 0.99 2.80 9.59
N MET A 231 -0.03 3.33 8.95
CA MET A 231 -0.99 2.52 8.19
C MET A 231 -0.48 2.28 6.77
N THR A 232 -0.59 1.03 6.30
CA THR A 232 -0.25 0.62 4.94
C THR A 232 -1.42 -0.14 4.33
N PHE A 233 -1.72 0.15 3.06
CA PHE A 233 -2.79 -0.53 2.33
C PHE A 233 -2.23 -1.74 1.59
N ARG A 234 -2.80 -2.92 1.82
CA ARG A 234 -2.26 -4.21 1.36
C ARG A 234 -3.33 -5.14 0.84
N ILE A 235 -2.92 -6.12 0.05
CA ILE A 235 -3.75 -7.29 -0.25
C ILE A 235 -3.86 -8.11 1.04
N LYS A 236 -5.10 -8.36 1.47
CA LYS A 236 -5.41 -9.22 2.61
C LYS A 236 -5.42 -10.68 2.18
N TYR A 237 -6.12 -10.99 1.09
CA TYR A 237 -6.17 -12.31 0.46
C TYR A 237 -6.67 -12.18 -0.99
N VAL A 238 -6.41 -13.22 -1.78
CA VAL A 238 -6.91 -13.37 -3.16
C VAL A 238 -7.83 -14.58 -3.21
N GLU A 239 -9.05 -14.38 -3.68
CA GLU A 239 -10.05 -15.44 -3.87
C GLU A 239 -9.95 -15.96 -5.31
N HIS A 240 -9.11 -16.97 -5.53
CA HIS A 240 -8.81 -17.50 -6.88
C HIS A 240 -10.05 -18.00 -7.63
N GLY A 241 -10.99 -18.64 -6.92
CA GLY A 241 -12.21 -19.19 -7.55
C GLY A 241 -13.09 -18.13 -8.21
N ARG A 242 -13.03 -16.87 -7.76
CA ARG A 242 -13.78 -15.74 -8.34
C ARG A 242 -12.89 -14.66 -8.94
N GLY A 243 -11.57 -14.79 -8.84
CA GLY A 243 -10.61 -13.77 -9.29
C GLY A 243 -10.69 -12.46 -8.50
N VAL A 244 -11.11 -12.49 -7.23
CA VAL A 244 -11.31 -11.27 -6.42
C VAL A 244 -10.13 -11.05 -5.48
N SER A 245 -9.41 -9.93 -5.63
CA SER A 245 -8.41 -9.49 -4.67
C SER A 245 -9.03 -8.58 -3.62
N THR A 246 -8.91 -8.95 -2.35
CA THR A 246 -9.41 -8.14 -1.24
C THR A 246 -8.27 -7.38 -0.60
N TYR A 247 -8.48 -6.07 -0.49
CA TYR A 247 -7.52 -5.16 0.11
C TYR A 247 -7.98 -4.74 1.50
N SER A 248 -7.02 -4.53 2.40
CA SER A 248 -7.27 -4.00 3.73
C SER A 248 -6.09 -3.17 4.21
N TRP A 249 -6.34 -2.34 5.22
CA TRP A 249 -5.30 -1.65 5.95
C TRP A 249 -4.61 -2.61 6.93
N LYS A 250 -3.28 -2.48 7.00
CA LYS A 250 -2.40 -3.13 7.98
C LYS A 250 -1.55 -2.05 8.65
N ALA A 251 -0.99 -2.38 9.80
CA ALA A 251 0.00 -1.54 10.47
C ALA A 251 1.40 -1.95 10.06
N ALA A 252 2.33 -1.01 9.97
CA ALA A 252 3.75 -1.30 9.82
C ALA A 252 4.57 -0.36 10.70
N PRO A 253 5.74 -0.76 11.21
CA PRO A 253 6.63 0.17 11.90
C PRO A 253 6.98 1.35 11.02
N VAL A 254 7.06 2.53 11.63
CA VAL A 254 7.67 3.69 10.98
C VAL A 254 9.17 3.40 10.87
N MET A 255 9.68 3.31 9.65
CA MET A 255 11.13 3.23 9.44
C MET A 255 11.67 4.66 9.28
N GLU A 256 12.74 4.96 10.00
CA GLU A 256 13.52 6.21 9.84
C GLU A 256 14.23 6.26 8.48
#